data_AF-A0ABD2NBW9-F1
#
_entry.id   AF-A0ABD2NBW9-F1
#
_cell.length_a   1.000
_cell.length_b   1.000
_cell.length_c   1.000
_cell.angle_alpha   90.00
_cell.angle_beta   90.00
_cell.angle_gamma   90.00
#
_symmetry.space_group_name_H-M   'P 1'
#
loop_
_entity.id
_entity.type
_entity.pdbx_description
1 polymer ?
#
loop_
_entity_poly.entity_id
_entity_poly.type
_entity_poly.pdbx_seq_one_letter_code
_entity_poly.pdbx_strand_id
1 'polypeptide(L)' 'MYYCPLFVLIVVCVGFSSQDPVCGTNEIYDKCGSTCVATCQNRQFAHCSPDCVPDCYCKSNYIRDEDSKKCVLVRDCPRY' A
#
# COMPACT_ATOMS: atom_id res chain seq x y z
N MET A 1 1.25 27.17 1.86
CA MET A 1 0.95 28.58 1.51
C MET A 1 -0.44 28.87 2.05
N TYR A 2 -0.76 29.69 3.02
CA TYR A 2 -0.16 30.63 3.98
C TYR A 2 -0.86 30.26 5.33
N TYR A 3 -0.29 30.30 6.54
CA TYR A 3 0.11 31.46 7.32
C TYR A 3 0.93 30.90 8.50
N CYS A 4 2.23 31.23 8.58
CA CYS A 4 3.00 31.08 9.80
C CYS A 4 3.04 32.48 10.42
N PRO A 5 2.08 32.86 11.27
CA PRO A 5 2.07 34.20 11.84
C PRO A 5 3.35 34.33 12.65
N LEU A 6 4.09 35.39 12.36
CA LEU A 6 5.49 35.59 12.65
C LEU A 6 5.81 35.77 14.16
N PHE A 7 5.03 35.18 15.09
CA PHE A 7 5.02 35.61 16.49
C PHE A 7 4.99 34.54 17.58
N VAL A 8 5.27 33.26 17.29
CA VAL A 8 5.31 32.24 18.36
C VAL A 8 6.72 31.66 18.45
N LEU A 9 7.63 32.43 19.06
CA LEU A 9 9.01 32.07 19.38
C LEU A 9 9.14 30.97 20.45
N ILE A 10 8.05 30.36 20.89
CA ILE A 10 8.07 29.39 21.97
C ILE A 10 6.98 28.34 21.68
N VAL A 11 7.39 27.07 21.71
CA VAL A 11 6.53 25.90 21.86
C VAL A 11 6.05 25.29 20.52
N VAL A 12 6.85 24.28 20.16
CA VAL A 12 6.59 23.09 19.34
C VAL A 12 6.74 23.20 17.82
N CYS A 13 7.94 22.85 17.35
CA CYS A 13 8.10 22.10 16.10
C CYS A 13 7.45 20.70 16.27
N VAL A 14 6.15 20.61 16.51
CA VAL A 14 5.44 19.38 16.13
C VAL A 14 5.30 19.54 14.63
N GLY A 15 6.32 19.02 13.92
CA GLY A 15 6.11 18.64 12.55
C GLY A 15 4.87 17.76 12.54
N PHE A 16 3.77 18.27 11.99
CA PHE A 16 2.72 17.40 11.50
C PHE A 16 3.34 16.66 10.32
N SER A 17 4.10 15.60 10.61
CA SER A 17 4.38 14.58 9.63
C SER A 17 3.03 13.94 9.36
N SER A 18 2.36 14.37 8.30
CA SER A 18 1.37 13.52 7.65
C SER A 18 2.13 12.25 7.30
N GLN A 19 2.00 11.23 8.14
CA GLN A 19 2.56 9.93 7.87
C GLN A 19 1.65 9.32 6.80
N ASP A 20 1.82 9.81 5.57
CA ASP A 20 1.22 9.18 4.42
C ASP A 20 1.72 7.73 4.41
N PRO A 21 0.82 6.74 4.29
CA PRO A 21 1.21 5.34 4.29
C PRO A 21 2.18 5.10 3.13
N VAL A 22 3.45 4.83 3.48
CA VAL A 22 4.51 4.60 2.51
C VAL A 22 4.38 3.16 2.04
N CYS A 23 3.77 2.97 0.87
CA CYS A 23 3.75 1.67 0.20
C CYS A 23 5.07 1.41 -0.54
N GLY A 24 5.38 0.14 -0.76
CA GLY A 24 6.57 -0.30 -1.47
C GLY A 24 6.51 -0.07 -2.99
N THR A 25 7.55 -0.55 -3.66
CA THR A 25 7.63 -0.45 -5.12
C THR A 25 6.49 -1.23 -5.78
N ASN A 26 5.78 -0.59 -6.70
CA ASN A 26 4.61 -1.13 -7.41
C ASN A 26 3.39 -1.41 -6.53
N GLU A 27 3.32 -0.78 -5.36
CA GLU A 27 2.15 -0.78 -4.49
C GLU A 27 1.45 0.58 -4.51
N ILE A 28 0.17 0.58 -4.16
CA ILE A 28 -0.67 1.75 -3.96
C ILE A 28 -1.42 1.58 -2.64
N TYR A 29 -1.50 2.65 -1.87
CA TYR A 29 -2.31 2.62 -0.66
C TYR A 29 -3.77 2.72 -1.05
N ASP A 30 -4.56 1.74 -0.65
CA ASP A 30 -6.01 1.78 -0.78
C ASP A 30 -6.65 1.72 0.61
N LYS A 31 -7.62 2.59 0.86
CA LYS A 31 -8.35 2.64 2.12
C LYS A 31 -9.39 1.51 2.24
N CYS A 32 -9.77 0.91 1.12
CA CYS A 32 -10.78 -0.13 1.05
C CYS A 32 -10.44 -1.12 -0.07
N GLY A 33 -9.27 -1.76 0.03
CA GLY A 33 -8.90 -2.80 -0.92
C GLY A 33 -9.44 -4.18 -0.50
N SER A 34 -9.57 -5.07 -1.48
CA SER A 34 -10.00 -6.45 -1.23
C SER A 34 -8.91 -7.24 -0.52
N THR A 35 -9.25 -7.92 0.58
CA THR A 35 -8.33 -8.82 1.31
C THR A 35 -7.87 -10.03 0.49
N CYS A 36 -8.59 -10.31 -0.59
CA CYS A 36 -8.45 -11.46 -1.44
C CYS A 36 -7.69 -11.07 -2.71
N VAL A 37 -6.40 -10.81 -2.55
CA VAL A 37 -5.49 -10.56 -3.68
C VAL A 37 -4.89 -11.88 -4.16
N ALA A 38 -4.86 -12.09 -5.47
CA ALA A 38 -4.12 -13.20 -6.04
C ALA A 38 -2.62 -13.03 -5.74
N THR A 39 -1.94 -14.14 -5.49
CA THR A 39 -0.48 -14.20 -5.35
C THR A 39 0.12 -15.04 -6.47
N CYS A 40 1.45 -14.93 -6.69
CA CYS A 40 2.12 -15.77 -7.67
C CYS A 40 1.91 -17.27 -7.41
N GLN A 41 1.84 -17.65 -6.13
CA GLN A 41 1.71 -19.00 -5.60
C GLN A 41 0.25 -19.46 -5.57
N ASN A 42 -0.69 -18.56 -5.29
CA ASN A 42 -2.12 -18.84 -5.28
C ASN A 42 -2.90 -17.85 -6.15
N ARG A 43 -3.26 -18.29 -7.36
CA ARG A 43 -4.06 -17.50 -8.31
C ARG A 43 -5.57 -17.62 -8.11
N GLN A 44 -6.01 -18.40 -7.12
CA GLN A 44 -7.44 -18.69 -6.94
C GLN A 44 -8.11 -17.69 -6.00
N PHE A 45 -9.13 -17.02 -6.52
CA PHE A 45 -10.10 -16.23 -5.76
C PHE A 45 -11.22 -17.14 -5.25
N ALA A 46 -10.92 -18.04 -4.32
CA ALA A 46 -11.96 -18.85 -3.70
C ALA A 46 -12.63 -18.02 -2.59
N HIS A 47 -13.67 -17.27 -2.95
CA HIS A 47 -14.47 -16.42 -2.05
C HIS A 47 -13.69 -15.27 -1.38
N CYS A 48 -13.76 -14.11 -2.02
CA CYS A 48 -13.38 -12.86 -1.39
C CYS A 48 -14.52 -12.35 -0.50
N SER A 49 -14.26 -12.13 0.77
CA SER A 49 -15.23 -11.50 1.68
C SER A 49 -15.57 -10.08 1.19
N PRO A 50 -16.80 -9.58 1.38
CA PRO A 50 -17.12 -8.17 1.10
C PRO A 50 -16.38 -7.18 2.02
N ASP A 51 -15.66 -7.68 3.03
CA ASP A 51 -14.82 -6.86 3.91
C ASP A 51 -13.67 -6.24 3.14
N CYS A 52 -13.49 -4.93 3.30
CA CYS A 52 -12.33 -4.20 2.79
C CYS A 52 -11.44 -3.73 3.93
N VAL A 53 -10.14 -3.72 3.67
CA VAL A 53 -9.13 -3.34 4.67
C VAL A 53 -8.28 -2.20 4.10
N PRO A 54 -7.96 -1.17 4.90
CA PRO A 54 -7.00 -0.15 4.50
C PRO A 54 -5.58 -0.73 4.53
N ASP A 55 -4.96 -0.93 3.36
CA ASP A 55 -3.62 -1.50 3.23
C ASP A 55 -2.93 -1.07 1.91
N CYS A 56 -1.68 -1.48 1.72
CA CYS A 56 -0.94 -1.35 0.47
C CYS A 56 -1.25 -2.53 -0.46
N TYR A 57 -1.80 -2.22 -1.62
CA TYR A 57 -2.18 -3.20 -2.64
C TYR A 57 -1.26 -3.09 -3.86
N CYS A 58 -1.01 -4.22 -4.53
CA CYS A 58 -0.28 -4.19 -5.79
C CYS A 58 -1.03 -3.36 -6.83
N LYS A 59 -0.30 -2.56 -7.62
CA LYS A 59 -0.85 -1.82 -8.76
C LYS A 59 -1.55 -2.78 -9.74
N SER A 60 -2.46 -2.25 -10.55
CA SER A 60 -3.07 -3.01 -11.65
C SER A 60 -2.03 -3.71 -12.53
N ASN A 61 -2.24 -5.00 -12.81
CA ASN A 61 -1.33 -5.93 -13.51
C ASN A 61 -0.10 -6.42 -12.72
N TYR A 62 0.06 -5.98 -11.47
CA TYR A 62 1.03 -6.54 -10.55
C TYR A 62 0.35 -7.52 -9.61
N ILE A 63 1.09 -8.55 -9.22
CA ILE A 63 0.64 -9.61 -8.32
C ILE A 63 1.70 -9.77 -7.23
N ARG A 64 1.25 -10.08 -6.01
CA ARG A 64 2.15 -10.20 -4.88
C ARG A 64 2.85 -11.56 -4.95
N ASP A 65 4.17 -11.53 -4.95
CA ASP A 65 4.97 -12.74 -4.77
C ASP A 65 5.05 -13.07 -3.27
N GLU A 66 4.65 -14.27 -2.86
CA GLU A 66 4.65 -14.66 -1.44
C GLU A 66 6.06 -14.85 -0.87
N ASP A 67 7.01 -15.22 -1.72
CA ASP A 67 8.40 -15.50 -1.35
C ASP A 67 9.19 -14.19 -1.16
N SER A 68 9.17 -13.34 -2.18
CA SER A 68 9.87 -12.04 -2.18
C SER A 68 9.10 -10.94 -1.44
N LYS A 69 7.81 -11.16 -1.12
CA LYS A 69 6.85 -10.17 -0.58
C LYS A 69 6.73 -8.89 -1.40
N LYS A 70 7.10 -8.93 -2.69
CA LYS A 70 7.09 -7.79 -3.62
C LYS A 70 5.99 -7.94 -4.68
N CYS A 71 5.48 -6.81 -5.16
CA CYS A 71 4.58 -6.78 -6.30
C CYS A 71 5.38 -6.87 -7.61
N VAL A 72 5.25 -7.99 -8.30
CA VAL A 72 5.88 -8.27 -9.60
C VAL A 72 4.81 -8.40 -10.68
N LEU A 73 5.18 -8.33 -11.95
CA LEU A 73 4.22 -8.61 -13.01
C LEU A 73 3.86 -10.09 -13.00
N VAL A 74 2.62 -10.43 -13.37
CA VAL A 74 2.16 -11.82 -13.43
C VAL A 74 3.05 -12.70 -14.33
N ARG A 75 3.63 -12.11 -15.37
CA ARG A 75 4.60 -12.77 -16.28
C ARG A 75 5.97 -13.03 -15.65
N ASP A 76 6.32 -12.24 -14.63
CA ASP A 76 7.59 -12.29 -13.93
C ASP A 76 7.46 -13.08 -12.61
N CYS A 77 6.31 -13.71 -12.36
CA CYS A 77 6.15 -14.64 -11.24
C CYS A 77 7.19 -15.76 -11.36
N PRO A 78 7.90 -16.09 -10.28
CA PRO A 78 8.89 -17.15 -10.34
C PRO A 78 8.16 -18.48 -10.57
N ARG A 79 8.66 -19.26 -11.53
CA ARG A 79 8.20 -20.64 -11.77
C ARG A 79 9.10 -21.56 -10.95
N TYR A 80 8.59 -22.04 -9.82
CA TYR A 80 9.24 -23.05 -8.99
C TYR A 80 8.76 -24.45 -9.39
#